data_AF-A0A7C3N9M8-F1
#
_entry.id   AF-A0A7C3N9M8-F1
#
_cell.length_a   1.000
_cell.length_b   1.000
_cell.length_c   1.000
_cell.angle_alpha   90.00
_cell.angle_beta   90.00
_cell.angle_gamma   90.00
#
_symmetry.space_group_name_H-M   'P 1'
#
loop_
_entity.id
_entity.type
_entity.pdbx_description
1 polymer ?
#
loop_
_entity_poly.entity_id
_entity_poly.type
_entity_poly.pdbx_seq_one_letter_code
_entity_poly.pdbx_strand_id
1 'polypeptide(L)'
;MKLEELKAWLEYSRLPKPAEPESDDIWGGIFDPLDFVVVPHLEHVARLSLFRDYLETMEKFLERERQEHEQKLDDEFKKAEGNLDYGGYLSWLEEMIDGFADTLRKSFFVNLYGYWESQLFPLCCSLKELDDSMPSPGEAKDFSPKNAKAFLDKIGFPTNDGTWQVINDYRILRNCIAHHNGEPDRMTKELGVLEKLLRNEQPLLSLEEGDFKKYRDVLLNEMDVIFVREGRPQVCRRQDISRAKEISFRKGDVLLVPTKIVATFTEDVTLQEGEKRLSGNVLRALQEGEKLIFRDGKMVVCKMSERPKFEKREAVICREGEKVIFRQKFIPRSEIILNKGFCEKALTTIEKYFDELLAALGNYGKTIKAA
;
A
#
# COMPACT_ATOMS: atom_id res chain seq x y z
N MET A 1 22.11 12.12 14.10
CA MET A 1 23.13 13.03 13.53
C MET A 1 22.47 14.38 13.26
N LYS A 2 23.17 15.50 13.50
CA LYS A 2 22.73 16.86 13.20
C LYS A 2 23.14 17.25 11.76
N LEU A 3 22.44 18.22 11.17
CA LEU A 3 22.68 18.64 9.78
C LEU A 3 24.13 19.10 9.53
N GLU A 4 24.79 19.72 10.50
CA GLU A 4 26.19 20.18 10.37
C GLU A 4 27.20 19.03 10.35
N GLU A 5 26.91 17.89 11.01
CA GLU A 5 27.74 16.69 11.00
C GLU A 5 27.70 16.04 9.59
N LEU A 6 26.52 16.06 8.92
CA LEU A 6 26.38 15.62 7.52
C LEU A 6 27.13 16.54 6.54
N LYS A 7 27.08 17.86 6.74
CA LYS A 7 27.78 18.83 5.89
C LYS A 7 29.30 18.66 5.95
N ALA A 8 29.86 18.55 7.16
CA ALA A 8 31.30 18.36 7.34
C ALA A 8 31.81 17.08 6.64
N TRP A 9 31.01 15.99 6.69
CA TRP A 9 31.31 14.77 5.95
C TRP A 9 31.22 14.97 4.43
N LEU A 10 30.19 15.66 3.93
CA LEU A 10 30.05 15.96 2.50
C LEU A 10 31.14 16.90 1.94
N GLU A 11 31.76 17.74 2.77
CA GLU A 11 32.95 18.52 2.40
C GLU A 11 34.22 17.64 2.40
N TYR A 12 34.39 16.77 3.40
CA TYR A 12 35.49 15.81 3.44
C TYR A 12 35.50 14.87 2.23
N SER A 13 34.34 14.29 1.90
CA SER A 13 34.16 13.40 0.73
C SER A 13 34.31 14.09 -0.64
N ARG A 14 34.49 15.42 -0.66
CA ARG A 14 34.79 16.21 -1.87
C ARG A 14 36.25 16.62 -2.00
N LEU A 15 37.08 16.34 -1.00
CA LEU A 15 38.52 16.52 -1.12
C LEU A 15 39.04 15.61 -2.25
N PRO A 16 39.99 16.07 -3.09
CA PRO A 16 40.59 15.22 -4.10
C PRO A 16 41.23 14.01 -3.39
N LYS A 17 40.99 12.80 -3.91
CA LYS A 17 41.69 11.60 -3.43
C LYS A 17 43.20 11.89 -3.45
N PRO A 18 43.96 11.56 -2.39
CA PRO A 18 45.41 11.69 -2.43
C PRO A 18 45.93 10.88 -3.61
N ALA A 19 46.95 11.40 -4.29
CA ALA A 19 47.58 10.71 -5.40
C ALA A 19 48.05 9.32 -4.93
N GLU A 20 47.85 8.31 -5.77
CA GLU A 20 48.18 6.91 -5.45
C GLU A 20 49.68 6.83 -5.09
N PRO A 21 50.05 6.42 -3.85
CA PRO A 21 51.43 6.42 -3.42
C PRO A 21 52.20 5.29 -4.13
N GLU A 22 53.29 5.63 -4.82
CA GLU A 22 54.14 4.69 -5.60
C GLU A 22 54.98 3.73 -4.72
N SER A 23 54.48 3.33 -3.54
CA SER A 23 55.18 2.44 -2.60
C SER A 23 54.21 1.63 -1.74
N ASP A 24 54.26 0.30 -1.87
CA ASP A 24 53.37 -0.65 -1.18
C ASP A 24 53.50 -0.62 0.36
N ASP A 25 54.64 -0.19 0.91
CA ASP A 25 54.96 -0.24 2.35
C ASP A 25 54.14 0.72 3.25
N ILE A 26 53.40 1.68 2.69
CA ILE A 26 52.73 2.73 3.48
C ILE A 26 51.38 2.26 4.09
N TRP A 27 50.76 1.21 3.55
CA TRP A 27 49.49 0.67 4.08
C TRP A 27 49.60 -0.05 5.43
N GLY A 28 50.81 -0.17 6.01
CA GLY A 28 50.99 -0.53 7.42
C GLY A 28 50.39 0.48 8.41
N GLY A 29 50.01 1.68 7.95
CA GLY A 29 49.31 2.71 8.72
C GLY A 29 47.84 2.41 8.99
N ILE A 30 47.56 1.35 9.77
CA ILE A 30 46.28 1.04 10.45
C ILE A 30 45.03 1.61 9.78
N PHE A 31 44.55 0.96 8.71
CA PHE A 31 43.12 1.02 8.38
C PHE A 31 42.36 0.44 9.57
N ASP A 32 41.55 1.23 10.28
CA ASP A 32 40.76 0.67 11.37
C ASP A 32 39.55 -0.06 10.76
N PRO A 33 39.28 -1.33 11.10
CA PRO A 33 38.06 -2.04 10.69
C PRO A 33 36.73 -1.30 11.02
N LEU A 34 36.75 -0.30 11.89
CA LEU A 34 35.64 0.63 12.14
C LEU A 34 35.39 1.58 10.97
N ASP A 35 36.40 2.03 10.22
CA ASP A 35 36.22 2.89 9.04
C ASP A 35 35.37 2.16 7.99
N PHE A 36 35.57 0.84 7.88
CA PHE A 36 34.79 -0.06 7.03
C PHE A 36 33.30 -0.12 7.42
N VAL A 37 32.95 0.16 8.68
CA VAL A 37 31.55 0.16 9.17
C VAL A 37 30.97 1.58 9.18
N VAL A 38 31.77 2.59 9.50
CA VAL A 38 31.32 3.99 9.66
C VAL A 38 31.07 4.68 8.33
N VAL A 39 31.90 4.48 7.31
CA VAL A 39 31.71 5.15 6.01
C VAL A 39 30.42 4.69 5.30
N PRO A 40 30.10 3.38 5.19
CA PRO A 40 28.82 2.95 4.62
C PRO A 40 27.62 3.42 5.43
N HIS A 41 27.70 3.42 6.78
CA HIS A 41 26.61 3.88 7.65
C HIS A 41 26.12 5.29 7.29
N LEU A 42 27.03 6.23 7.04
CA LEU A 42 26.69 7.61 6.73
C LEU A 42 26.03 7.74 5.35
N GLU A 43 26.49 6.97 4.36
CA GLU A 43 25.84 6.91 3.05
C GLU A 43 24.45 6.26 3.10
N HIS A 44 24.27 5.17 3.87
CA HIS A 44 22.96 4.51 4.01
C HIS A 44 21.91 5.45 4.60
N VAL A 45 22.24 6.13 5.71
CA VAL A 45 21.33 7.09 6.36
C VAL A 45 20.98 8.23 5.40
N ALA A 46 21.98 8.82 4.72
CA ALA A 46 21.75 9.90 3.77
C ALA A 46 20.88 9.49 2.57
N ARG A 47 21.07 8.27 2.03
CA ARG A 47 20.28 7.75 0.90
C ARG A 47 18.86 7.37 1.32
N LEU A 48 18.64 6.85 2.53
CA LEU A 48 17.30 6.53 3.04
C LEU A 48 16.49 7.80 3.34
N SER A 49 17.12 8.89 3.80
CA SER A 49 16.44 10.20 3.84
C SER A 49 15.99 10.69 2.46
N LEU A 50 16.72 10.41 1.37
CA LEU A 50 16.25 10.77 0.01
C LEU A 50 15.00 9.99 -0.39
N PHE A 51 14.86 8.71 0.01
CA PHE A 51 13.62 7.96 -0.19
C PHE A 51 12.46 8.53 0.65
N ARG A 52 12.74 8.98 1.88
CA ARG A 52 11.76 9.63 2.77
C ARG A 52 11.25 10.96 2.20
N ASP A 53 12.16 11.83 1.79
CA ASP A 53 11.87 13.12 1.17
C ASP A 53 11.13 12.97 -0.17
N TYR A 54 11.51 11.97 -0.98
CA TYR A 54 10.82 11.62 -2.22
C TYR A 54 9.39 11.16 -1.95
N LEU A 55 9.19 10.24 -1.01
CA LEU A 55 7.86 9.73 -0.66
C LEU A 55 6.94 10.86 -0.15
N GLU A 56 7.45 11.73 0.74
CA GLU A 56 6.70 12.87 1.23
C GLU A 56 6.35 13.87 0.11
N THR A 57 7.29 14.14 -0.80
CA THR A 57 7.08 15.02 -1.97
C THR A 57 6.06 14.43 -2.95
N MET A 58 6.14 13.12 -3.19
CA MET A 58 5.24 12.37 -4.08
C MET A 58 3.80 12.35 -3.56
N GLU A 59 3.61 12.08 -2.26
CA GLU A 59 2.27 12.07 -1.65
C GLU A 59 1.68 13.48 -1.55
N LYS A 60 2.48 14.51 -1.24
CA LYS A 60 2.04 15.92 -1.30
C LYS A 60 1.64 16.35 -2.70
N PHE A 61 2.34 15.88 -3.74
CA PHE A 61 1.98 16.13 -5.13
C PHE A 61 0.63 15.48 -5.45
N LEU A 62 0.47 14.17 -5.19
CA LEU A 62 -0.77 13.43 -5.44
C LEU A 62 -1.99 14.04 -4.73
N GLU A 63 -1.83 14.48 -3.48
CA GLU A 63 -2.90 15.13 -2.72
C GLU A 63 -3.26 16.52 -3.30
N ARG A 64 -2.27 17.32 -3.71
CA ARG A 64 -2.54 18.61 -4.38
C ARG A 64 -3.27 18.41 -5.70
N GLU A 65 -2.81 17.48 -6.55
CA GLU A 65 -3.48 17.23 -7.84
C GLU A 65 -4.92 16.76 -7.64
N ARG A 66 -5.20 15.93 -6.60
CA ARG A 66 -6.56 15.55 -6.22
C ARG A 66 -7.40 16.78 -5.86
N GLN A 67 -6.95 17.60 -4.91
CA GLN A 67 -7.67 18.81 -4.48
C GLN A 67 -7.91 19.80 -5.63
N GLU A 68 -6.91 20.00 -6.48
CA GLU A 68 -7.04 20.84 -7.67
C GLU A 68 -8.06 20.31 -8.67
N HIS A 69 -8.08 18.99 -8.93
CA HIS A 69 -9.03 18.40 -9.86
C HIS A 69 -10.45 18.32 -9.29
N GLU A 70 -10.62 18.03 -8.00
CA GLU A 70 -11.91 18.13 -7.30
C GLU A 70 -12.46 19.56 -7.38
N GLN A 71 -11.64 20.59 -7.12
CA GLN A 71 -12.06 21.99 -7.26
C GLN A 71 -12.45 22.37 -8.70
N LYS A 72 -11.66 21.94 -9.70
CA LYS A 72 -11.96 22.19 -11.13
C LYS A 72 -13.30 21.56 -11.52
N LEU A 73 -13.58 20.33 -11.07
CA LEU A 73 -14.84 19.63 -11.26
C LEU A 73 -16.03 20.38 -10.66
N ASP A 74 -15.88 20.81 -9.40
CA ASP A 74 -16.90 21.51 -8.65
C ASP A 74 -17.30 22.83 -9.35
N ASP A 75 -16.30 23.55 -9.89
CA ASP A 75 -16.51 24.78 -10.64
C ASP A 75 -17.00 24.57 -12.08
N GLU A 76 -16.75 23.43 -12.71
CA GLU A 76 -17.40 23.06 -13.98
C GLU A 76 -18.87 22.65 -13.76
N PHE A 77 -19.17 21.89 -12.70
CA PHE A 77 -20.53 21.49 -12.35
C PHE A 77 -21.44 22.70 -12.05
N LYS A 78 -20.92 23.68 -11.30
CA LYS A 78 -21.61 24.97 -11.05
C LYS A 78 -21.91 25.74 -12.35
N LYS A 79 -21.01 25.71 -13.34
CA LYS A 79 -21.19 26.39 -14.65
C LYS A 79 -22.17 25.65 -15.57
N ALA A 80 -22.33 24.34 -15.41
CA ALA A 80 -23.17 23.49 -16.27
C ALA A 80 -24.67 23.48 -15.90
N GLU A 81 -25.08 24.27 -14.91
CA GLU A 81 -26.44 24.28 -14.33
C GLU A 81 -26.94 22.87 -13.91
N GLY A 82 -26.02 21.97 -13.57
CA GLY A 82 -26.33 20.58 -13.21
C GLY A 82 -26.59 19.63 -14.39
N ASN A 83 -26.42 20.05 -15.65
CA ASN A 83 -26.63 19.19 -16.84
C ASN A 83 -25.44 18.25 -17.16
N LEU A 84 -24.39 18.24 -16.33
CA LEU A 84 -23.21 17.39 -16.50
C LEU A 84 -23.33 16.11 -15.64
N ASP A 85 -22.91 14.95 -16.18
CA ASP A 85 -22.80 13.70 -15.42
C ASP A 85 -21.59 13.76 -14.47
N TYR A 86 -21.80 14.47 -13.37
CA TYR A 86 -20.81 14.72 -12.33
C TYR A 86 -20.33 13.42 -11.67
N GLY A 87 -21.22 12.44 -11.48
CA GLY A 87 -20.87 11.13 -10.93
C GLY A 87 -20.02 10.30 -11.90
N GLY A 88 -20.36 10.33 -13.19
CA GLY A 88 -19.58 9.69 -14.25
C GLY A 88 -18.17 10.28 -14.38
N TYR A 89 -18.03 11.61 -14.33
CA TYR A 89 -16.73 12.27 -14.36
C TYR A 89 -15.94 12.01 -13.07
N LEU A 90 -16.53 12.20 -11.87
CA LEU A 90 -15.86 11.93 -10.59
C LEU A 90 -15.29 10.51 -10.56
N SER A 91 -16.06 9.50 -10.95
CA SER A 91 -15.60 8.10 -10.97
C SER A 91 -14.47 7.86 -12.00
N TRP A 92 -14.39 8.64 -13.07
CA TRP A 92 -13.26 8.59 -14.02
C TRP A 92 -12.02 9.30 -13.45
N LEU A 93 -12.21 10.42 -12.75
CA LEU A 93 -11.14 11.17 -12.10
C LEU A 93 -10.51 10.35 -10.95
N GLU A 94 -11.35 9.74 -10.09
CA GLU A 94 -10.91 8.78 -9.06
C GLU A 94 -10.05 7.68 -9.70
N GLU A 95 -10.53 7.02 -10.75
CA GLU A 95 -9.80 5.97 -11.47
C GLU A 95 -8.47 6.45 -12.07
N MET A 96 -8.43 7.67 -12.63
CA MET A 96 -7.21 8.25 -13.20
C MET A 96 -6.17 8.60 -12.12
N ILE A 97 -6.58 9.30 -11.06
CA ILE A 97 -5.67 9.76 -10.00
C ILE A 97 -5.17 8.58 -9.16
N ASP A 98 -6.05 7.64 -8.80
CA ASP A 98 -5.65 6.50 -7.96
C ASP A 98 -4.78 5.51 -8.73
N GLY A 99 -5.04 5.27 -10.02
CA GLY A 99 -4.17 4.45 -10.88
C GLY A 99 -2.79 5.08 -11.11
N PHE A 100 -2.72 6.41 -11.24
CA PHE A 100 -1.44 7.12 -11.32
C PHE A 100 -0.69 7.11 -9.98
N ALA A 101 -1.39 7.32 -8.86
CA ALA A 101 -0.84 7.23 -7.51
C ALA A 101 -0.24 5.85 -7.21
N ASP A 102 -0.96 4.79 -7.56
CA ASP A 102 -0.49 3.41 -7.44
C ASP A 102 0.74 3.14 -8.33
N THR A 103 0.75 3.64 -9.57
CA THR A 103 1.92 3.55 -10.46
C THR A 103 3.17 4.19 -9.84
N LEU A 104 3.03 5.38 -9.23
CA LEU A 104 4.14 6.03 -8.52
C LEU A 104 4.57 5.26 -7.27
N ARG A 105 3.65 4.75 -6.46
CA ARG A 105 3.94 3.95 -5.26
C ARG A 105 4.60 2.60 -5.57
N LYS A 106 4.16 1.93 -6.64
CA LYS A 106 4.80 0.73 -7.23
C LYS A 106 6.24 1.04 -7.63
N SER A 107 6.47 2.16 -8.34
CA SER A 107 7.81 2.62 -8.72
C SER A 107 8.68 2.93 -7.50
N PHE A 108 8.16 3.67 -6.52
CA PHE A 108 8.86 3.95 -5.24
C PHE A 108 9.31 2.66 -4.56
N PHE A 109 8.40 1.70 -4.37
CA PHE A 109 8.70 0.45 -3.68
C PHE A 109 9.72 -0.41 -4.42
N VAL A 110 9.65 -0.50 -5.76
CA VAL A 110 10.64 -1.22 -6.56
C VAL A 110 12.03 -0.58 -6.47
N ASN A 111 12.11 0.76 -6.50
CA ASN A 111 13.38 1.47 -6.33
C ASN A 111 13.95 1.33 -4.91
N LEU A 112 13.11 1.40 -3.88
CA LEU A 112 13.49 1.22 -2.48
C LEU A 112 14.02 -0.20 -2.22
N TYR A 113 13.35 -1.22 -2.74
CA TYR A 113 13.81 -2.61 -2.61
C TYR A 113 15.06 -2.88 -3.45
N GLY A 114 15.13 -2.34 -4.67
CA GLY A 114 16.33 -2.40 -5.51
C GLY A 114 17.54 -1.71 -4.88
N TYR A 115 17.31 -0.61 -4.13
CA TYR A 115 18.36 0.00 -3.30
C TYR A 115 18.86 -0.99 -2.25
N TRP A 116 17.97 -1.60 -1.46
CA TRP A 116 18.35 -2.62 -0.48
C TRP A 116 19.17 -3.77 -1.09
N GLU A 117 18.75 -4.32 -2.24
CA GLU A 117 19.51 -5.35 -2.98
C GLU A 117 20.91 -4.85 -3.37
N SER A 118 21.02 -3.61 -3.85
CA SER A 118 22.28 -3.01 -4.31
C SER A 118 23.32 -2.77 -3.20
N GLN A 119 22.90 -2.66 -1.93
CA GLN A 119 23.81 -2.44 -0.81
C GLN A 119 24.25 -3.77 -0.17
N LEU A 120 23.37 -4.77 -0.12
CA LEU A 120 23.63 -6.01 0.60
C LEU A 120 24.66 -6.91 -0.11
N PHE A 121 24.67 -6.95 -1.45
CA PHE A 121 25.67 -7.76 -2.18
C PHE A 121 27.11 -7.25 -1.98
N PRO A 122 27.45 -5.96 -2.21
CA PRO A 122 28.79 -5.44 -1.95
C PRO A 122 29.25 -5.69 -0.50
N LEU A 123 28.36 -5.51 0.49
CA LEU A 123 28.66 -5.80 1.89
C LEU A 123 29.06 -7.27 2.11
N CYS A 124 28.35 -8.23 1.51
CA CYS A 124 28.73 -9.65 1.58
C CYS A 124 30.08 -9.94 0.91
N CYS A 125 30.40 -9.27 -0.21
CA CYS A 125 31.74 -9.37 -0.82
C CYS A 125 32.83 -8.85 0.12
N SER A 126 32.67 -7.65 0.66
CA SER A 126 33.67 -7.06 1.55
C SER A 126 33.82 -7.78 2.90
N LEU A 127 32.75 -8.38 3.42
CA LEU A 127 32.85 -9.28 4.57
C LEU A 127 33.70 -10.52 4.26
N LYS A 128 33.65 -11.03 3.02
CA LYS A 128 34.48 -12.15 2.56
C LYS A 128 35.93 -11.76 2.28
N GLU A 129 36.18 -10.51 1.87
CA GLU A 129 37.52 -9.94 1.75
C GLU A 129 38.17 -9.71 3.12
N LEU A 130 37.38 -9.34 4.13
CA LEU A 130 37.83 -9.11 5.51
C LEU A 130 38.00 -10.41 6.32
N ASP A 131 37.17 -11.43 6.07
CA ASP A 131 37.22 -12.72 6.75
C ASP A 131 37.09 -13.87 5.74
N ASP A 132 38.23 -14.53 5.51
CA ASP A 132 38.34 -15.63 4.57
C ASP A 132 37.55 -16.88 4.99
N SER A 133 37.10 -16.97 6.25
CA SER A 133 36.21 -18.03 6.71
C SER A 133 34.72 -17.73 6.46
N MET A 134 34.35 -16.60 5.84
CA MET A 134 33.00 -16.34 5.33
C MET A 134 32.62 -17.32 4.20
N PRO A 135 31.31 -17.60 4.00
CA PRO A 135 30.83 -18.21 2.78
C PRO A 135 31.15 -17.33 1.54
N SER A 136 31.06 -17.91 0.34
CA SER A 136 31.13 -17.11 -0.91
C SER A 136 29.76 -16.46 -1.18
N PRO A 137 29.70 -15.19 -1.63
CA PRO A 137 28.43 -14.53 -1.98
C PRO A 137 27.80 -15.08 -3.28
N GLY A 138 28.60 -15.77 -4.10
CA GLY A 138 28.27 -16.13 -5.47
C GLY A 138 28.57 -14.98 -6.46
N GLU A 139 28.16 -15.14 -7.71
CA GLU A 139 28.18 -14.04 -8.68
C GLU A 139 27.04 -13.05 -8.41
N ALA A 140 27.23 -11.77 -8.72
CA ALA A 140 26.22 -10.72 -8.53
C ALA A 140 24.86 -11.04 -9.18
N LYS A 141 24.87 -11.74 -10.33
CA LYS A 141 23.67 -12.17 -11.07
C LYS A 141 22.85 -13.25 -10.34
N ASP A 142 23.51 -14.04 -9.49
CA ASP A 142 22.95 -15.18 -8.75
C ASP A 142 22.77 -14.85 -7.25
N PHE A 143 23.02 -13.60 -6.87
CA PHE A 143 22.82 -13.15 -5.49
C PHE A 143 21.35 -13.24 -5.12
N SER A 144 21.08 -13.87 -3.97
CA SER A 144 19.74 -14.01 -3.43
C SER A 144 19.77 -13.80 -1.92
N PRO A 145 18.63 -13.42 -1.29
CA PRO A 145 18.56 -13.35 0.17
C PRO A 145 18.96 -14.67 0.85
N LYS A 146 18.77 -15.83 0.21
CA LYS A 146 19.22 -17.12 0.76
C LYS A 146 20.74 -17.20 0.91
N ASN A 147 21.49 -16.64 -0.03
CA ASN A 147 22.96 -16.59 0.03
C ASN A 147 23.36 -15.60 1.14
N ALA A 148 22.75 -14.40 1.12
CA ALA A 148 22.98 -13.36 2.14
C ALA A 148 22.71 -13.85 3.56
N LYS A 149 21.68 -14.70 3.76
CA LYS A 149 21.33 -15.26 5.07
C LYS A 149 22.53 -15.91 5.76
N ALA A 150 23.37 -16.64 5.04
CA ALA A 150 24.54 -17.32 5.61
C ALA A 150 25.62 -16.35 6.12
N PHE A 151 25.76 -15.17 5.51
CA PHE A 151 26.61 -14.09 6.02
C PHE A 151 26.01 -13.46 7.27
N LEU A 152 24.72 -13.12 7.19
CA LEU A 152 23.96 -12.47 8.25
C LEU A 152 23.94 -13.34 9.52
N ASP A 153 23.65 -14.63 9.38
CA ASP A 153 23.74 -15.63 10.45
C ASP A 153 25.14 -15.65 11.10
N LYS A 154 26.21 -15.54 10.30
CA LYS A 154 27.60 -15.57 10.80
C LYS A 154 28.03 -14.28 11.51
N ILE A 155 27.59 -13.11 11.07
CA ILE A 155 27.85 -11.84 11.79
C ILE A 155 26.93 -11.64 13.02
N GLY A 156 26.04 -12.60 13.31
CA GLY A 156 25.10 -12.54 14.44
C GLY A 156 23.87 -11.67 14.19
N PHE A 157 23.55 -11.34 12.94
CA PHE A 157 22.33 -10.64 12.58
C PHE A 157 21.10 -11.57 12.77
N PRO A 158 19.96 -11.09 13.31
CA PRO A 158 18.83 -11.93 13.70
C PRO A 158 17.93 -12.37 12.52
N THR A 159 18.48 -13.15 11.57
CA THR A 159 17.77 -13.62 10.36
C THR A 159 16.52 -14.48 10.58
N ASN A 160 16.25 -14.91 11.81
CA ASN A 160 15.10 -15.74 12.17
C ASN A 160 13.99 -14.92 12.85
N ASP A 161 14.09 -13.59 12.79
CA ASP A 161 13.08 -12.65 13.26
C ASP A 161 11.97 -12.36 12.22
N GLY A 162 11.03 -11.49 12.57
CA GLY A 162 9.97 -11.05 11.64
C GLY A 162 10.46 -10.12 10.54
N THR A 163 11.45 -9.27 10.81
CA THR A 163 12.00 -8.26 9.88
C THR A 163 12.61 -8.93 8.66
N TRP A 164 13.46 -9.94 8.84
CA TRP A 164 14.04 -10.68 7.73
C TRP A 164 12.99 -11.39 6.86
N GLN A 165 11.95 -11.97 7.47
CA GLN A 165 10.87 -12.60 6.71
C GLN A 165 10.10 -11.57 5.87
N VAL A 166 9.77 -10.39 6.45
CA VAL A 166 9.09 -9.31 5.72
C VAL A 166 9.94 -8.80 4.56
N ILE A 167 11.26 -8.65 4.73
CA ILE A 167 12.19 -8.27 3.66
C ILE A 167 12.21 -9.33 2.53
N ASN A 168 12.22 -10.63 2.86
CA ASN A 168 12.09 -11.66 1.81
C ASN A 168 10.70 -11.68 1.14
N ASP A 169 9.63 -11.37 1.86
CA ASP A 169 8.27 -11.29 1.30
C ASP A 169 8.13 -10.04 0.38
N TYR A 170 8.82 -8.93 0.71
CA TYR A 170 8.96 -7.76 -0.17
C TYR A 170 9.65 -8.11 -1.50
N ARG A 171 10.59 -9.06 -1.55
CA ARG A 171 11.18 -9.56 -2.82
C ARG A 171 10.13 -10.12 -3.76
N ILE A 172 9.17 -10.87 -3.22
CA ILE A 172 8.10 -11.52 -3.98
C ILE A 172 7.18 -10.43 -4.56
N LEU A 173 6.85 -9.41 -3.77
CA LEU A 173 6.08 -8.26 -4.23
C LEU A 173 6.83 -7.45 -5.31
N ARG A 174 8.13 -7.18 -5.10
CA ARG A 174 8.97 -6.45 -6.07
C ARG A 174 9.04 -7.20 -7.41
N ASN A 175 9.16 -8.53 -7.39
CA ASN A 175 9.13 -9.34 -8.60
C ASN A 175 7.74 -9.38 -9.26
N CYS A 176 6.66 -9.42 -8.47
CA CYS A 176 5.30 -9.32 -8.98
C CYS A 176 5.05 -7.98 -9.70
N ILE A 177 5.55 -6.88 -9.14
CA ILE A 177 5.45 -5.54 -9.76
C ILE A 177 6.34 -5.48 -11.02
N ALA A 178 7.61 -5.84 -10.92
CA ALA A 178 8.59 -5.67 -11.99
C ALA A 178 8.38 -6.57 -13.21
N HIS A 179 7.78 -7.76 -13.04
CA HIS A 179 7.59 -8.72 -14.15
C HIS A 179 6.13 -8.88 -14.60
N HIS A 180 5.16 -8.50 -13.77
CA HIS A 180 3.73 -8.70 -14.06
C HIS A 180 2.87 -7.46 -13.77
N ASN A 181 3.46 -6.26 -13.68
CA ASN A 181 2.79 -4.98 -13.39
C ASN A 181 2.02 -4.94 -12.04
N GLY A 182 2.25 -5.91 -11.16
CA GLY A 182 1.48 -6.09 -9.92
C GLY A 182 0.29 -7.04 -10.04
N GLU A 183 0.12 -7.75 -11.15
CA GLU A 183 -0.80 -8.90 -11.23
C GLU A 183 -0.07 -10.20 -10.84
N PRO A 184 -0.40 -10.85 -9.71
CA PRO A 184 0.21 -12.11 -9.32
C PRO A 184 -0.35 -13.27 -10.16
N ASP A 185 0.53 -14.12 -10.68
CA ASP A 185 0.11 -15.36 -11.33
C ASP A 185 -0.59 -16.26 -10.29
N ARG A 186 -1.87 -16.54 -10.58
CA ARG A 186 -2.80 -17.31 -9.75
C ARG A 186 -2.41 -18.77 -9.59
N MET A 187 -1.46 -19.27 -10.39
CA MET A 187 -0.91 -20.62 -10.29
C MET A 187 0.30 -20.71 -9.34
N THR A 188 0.82 -19.57 -8.87
CA THR A 188 2.00 -19.54 -7.98
C THR A 188 1.65 -19.77 -6.51
N LYS A 189 2.61 -20.34 -5.77
CA LYS A 189 2.58 -20.35 -4.30
C LYS A 189 2.81 -18.96 -3.69
N GLU A 190 3.31 -18.03 -4.50
CA GLU A 190 3.67 -16.67 -4.11
C GLU A 190 2.44 -15.80 -3.85
N LEU A 191 1.32 -16.05 -4.55
CA LEU A 191 0.02 -15.40 -4.28
C LEU A 191 -0.38 -15.47 -2.79
N GLY A 192 -0.24 -16.64 -2.14
CA GLY A 192 -0.59 -16.80 -0.72
C GLY A 192 0.33 -16.03 0.25
N VAL A 193 1.55 -15.71 -0.17
CA VAL A 193 2.47 -14.83 0.58
C VAL A 193 2.09 -13.37 0.35
N LEU A 194 1.78 -12.99 -0.89
CA LEU A 194 1.33 -11.63 -1.25
C LEU A 194 0.00 -11.26 -0.57
N GLU A 195 -1.00 -12.16 -0.57
CA GLU A 195 -2.26 -11.95 0.15
C GLU A 195 -2.08 -11.80 1.66
N LYS A 196 -1.14 -12.55 2.25
CA LYS A 196 -0.79 -12.45 3.68
C LYS A 196 -0.08 -11.13 3.98
N LEU A 197 0.91 -10.78 3.16
CA LEU A 197 1.67 -9.53 3.27
C LEU A 197 0.72 -8.34 3.17
N LEU A 198 -0.03 -8.21 2.07
CA LEU A 198 -0.94 -7.09 1.85
C LEU A 198 -2.01 -6.99 2.95
N ARG A 199 -2.55 -8.11 3.46
CA ARG A 199 -3.49 -8.10 4.60
C ARG A 199 -2.89 -7.60 5.91
N ASN A 200 -1.60 -7.85 6.15
CA ASN A 200 -0.88 -7.44 7.37
C ASN A 200 -0.33 -6.00 7.28
N GLU A 201 0.07 -5.58 6.09
CA GLU A 201 0.64 -4.25 5.83
C GLU A 201 -0.43 -3.22 5.48
N GLN A 202 -1.54 -3.65 4.87
CA GLN A 202 -2.74 -2.88 4.57
C GLN A 202 -3.97 -3.57 5.21
N PRO A 203 -4.26 -3.36 6.51
CA PRO A 203 -5.53 -3.78 7.08
C PRO A 203 -6.67 -3.14 6.28
N LEU A 204 -7.53 -3.97 5.68
CA LEU A 204 -8.60 -3.59 4.75
C LEU A 204 -9.49 -2.47 5.32
N LEU A 205 -9.20 -1.22 4.93
CA LEU A 205 -9.89 0.02 5.31
C LEU A 205 -10.65 -0.08 6.64
N SER A 206 -9.89 -0.13 7.73
CA SER A 206 -10.40 0.33 9.02
C SER A 206 -10.73 1.81 8.86
N LEU A 207 -12.00 2.11 8.57
CA LEU A 207 -12.51 3.46 8.34
C LEU A 207 -12.06 4.37 9.48
N GLU A 208 -11.29 5.40 9.16
CA GLU A 208 -10.97 6.42 10.13
C GLU A 208 -12.27 7.14 10.52
N GLU A 209 -12.35 7.61 11.76
CA GLU A 209 -13.60 8.14 12.35
C GLU A 209 -14.16 9.34 11.56
N GLY A 210 -13.30 10.06 10.85
CA GLY A 210 -13.67 11.11 9.89
C GLY A 210 -14.35 10.61 8.61
N ASP A 211 -13.87 9.53 8.00
CA ASP A 211 -14.49 8.94 6.80
C ASP A 211 -15.87 8.39 7.12
N PHE A 212 -16.04 7.77 8.30
CA PHE A 212 -17.35 7.28 8.72
C PHE A 212 -18.38 8.42 8.81
N LYS A 213 -17.95 9.63 9.18
CA LYS A 213 -18.79 10.83 9.18
C LYS A 213 -19.17 11.27 7.76
N LYS A 214 -18.22 11.26 6.82
CA LYS A 214 -18.44 11.54 5.38
C LYS A 214 -19.45 10.56 4.76
N TYR A 215 -19.41 9.28 5.12
CA TYR A 215 -20.36 8.27 4.62
C TYR A 215 -21.70 8.24 5.37
N ARG A 216 -21.76 8.61 6.65
CA ARG A 216 -23.00 8.66 7.44
C ARG A 216 -24.05 9.58 6.82
N ASP A 217 -23.65 10.74 6.30
CA ASP A 217 -24.60 11.65 5.65
C ASP A 217 -25.14 11.12 4.32
N VAL A 218 -24.36 10.30 3.58
CA VAL A 218 -24.86 9.59 2.38
C VAL A 218 -25.85 8.49 2.78
N LEU A 219 -25.52 7.71 3.81
CA LEU A 219 -26.33 6.60 4.34
C LEU A 219 -27.70 7.05 4.87
N LEU A 220 -27.76 8.20 5.56
CA LEU A 220 -29.01 8.70 6.15
C LEU A 220 -29.91 9.44 5.15
N ASN A 221 -29.33 10.09 4.13
CA ASN A 221 -30.10 10.99 3.27
C ASN A 221 -30.65 10.34 1.99
N GLU A 222 -30.07 9.27 1.42
CA GLU A 222 -30.39 8.90 0.03
C GLU A 222 -30.90 7.48 -0.21
N MET A 223 -30.48 6.44 0.53
CA MET A 223 -30.69 5.03 0.13
C MET A 223 -31.40 4.15 1.17
N ASP A 224 -32.02 3.06 0.70
CA ASP A 224 -32.34 1.90 1.54
C ASP A 224 -31.05 1.11 1.80
N VAL A 225 -30.78 0.78 3.07
CA VAL A 225 -29.49 0.20 3.49
C VAL A 225 -29.65 -1.30 3.75
N ILE A 226 -28.79 -2.09 3.11
CA ILE A 226 -28.77 -3.55 3.29
C ILE A 226 -27.67 -3.89 4.30
N PHE A 227 -28.04 -4.33 5.49
CA PHE A 227 -27.10 -4.78 6.51
C PHE A 227 -27.13 -6.31 6.59
N VAL A 228 -25.96 -6.95 6.51
CA VAL A 228 -25.84 -8.40 6.62
C VAL A 228 -25.47 -8.73 8.06
N ARG A 229 -26.46 -9.20 8.83
CA ARG A 229 -26.30 -9.67 10.21
C ARG A 229 -26.39 -11.19 10.23
N GLU A 230 -25.41 -11.87 10.83
CA GLU A 230 -25.37 -13.34 10.93
C GLU A 230 -25.53 -14.06 9.56
N GLY A 231 -24.98 -13.47 8.49
CA GLY A 231 -25.09 -13.98 7.12
C GLY A 231 -26.46 -13.78 6.45
N ARG A 232 -27.41 -13.08 7.09
CA ARG A 232 -28.73 -12.77 6.55
C ARG A 232 -28.82 -11.29 6.17
N PRO A 233 -29.15 -10.95 4.90
CA PRO A 233 -29.40 -9.57 4.52
C PRO A 233 -30.73 -9.10 5.12
N GLN A 234 -30.69 -8.03 5.89
CA GLN A 234 -31.84 -7.25 6.32
C GLN A 234 -31.82 -5.92 5.57
N VAL A 235 -32.99 -5.47 5.09
CA VAL A 235 -33.13 -4.19 4.38
C VAL A 235 -33.77 -3.21 5.32
N CYS A 236 -32.99 -2.29 5.87
CA CYS A 236 -33.52 -1.14 6.60
C CYS A 236 -33.97 -0.11 5.57
N ARG A 237 -35.27 0.17 5.49
CA ARG A 237 -35.77 1.19 4.56
C ARG A 237 -35.38 2.56 5.09
N ARG A 238 -35.14 3.51 4.19
CA ARG A 238 -34.86 4.92 4.52
C ARG A 238 -35.90 5.53 5.47
N GLN A 239 -37.17 5.11 5.37
CA GLN A 239 -38.26 5.56 6.27
C GLN A 239 -38.15 5.02 7.71
N ASP A 240 -37.51 3.88 7.90
CA ASP A 240 -37.29 3.27 9.22
C ASP A 240 -36.02 3.89 9.84
N ILE A 241 -34.95 4.01 9.05
CA ILE A 241 -33.69 4.70 9.40
C ILE A 241 -33.97 6.14 9.88
N SER A 242 -34.71 6.93 9.09
CA SER A 242 -35.02 8.34 9.41
C SER A 242 -36.05 8.53 10.54
N ARG A 243 -36.57 7.45 11.13
CA ARG A 243 -37.40 7.45 12.34
C ARG A 243 -36.71 6.82 13.55
N ALA A 244 -35.56 6.18 13.33
CA ALA A 244 -34.78 5.55 14.38
C ALA A 244 -33.98 6.63 15.14
N LYS A 245 -34.39 6.91 16.39
CA LYS A 245 -33.63 7.77 17.32
C LYS A 245 -32.23 7.22 17.62
N GLU A 246 -32.08 5.91 17.46
CA GLU A 246 -30.89 5.15 17.74
C GLU A 246 -30.76 4.02 16.70
N ILE A 247 -29.57 3.83 16.12
CA ILE A 247 -29.26 2.69 15.23
C ILE A 247 -28.01 2.00 15.77
N SER A 248 -28.15 0.71 16.10
CA SER A 248 -27.07 -0.11 16.68
C SER A 248 -26.59 -1.23 15.74
N PHE A 249 -25.33 -1.12 15.35
CA PHE A 249 -24.57 -2.13 14.62
C PHE A 249 -23.79 -2.99 15.60
N ARG A 250 -23.61 -4.26 15.28
CA ARG A 250 -22.83 -5.21 16.09
C ARG A 250 -21.51 -5.54 15.41
N LYS A 251 -20.53 -5.94 16.21
CA LYS A 251 -19.29 -6.58 15.77
C LYS A 251 -19.60 -7.73 14.79
N GLY A 252 -19.13 -7.59 13.56
CA GLY A 252 -19.33 -8.55 12.47
C GLY A 252 -20.55 -8.29 11.57
N ASP A 253 -21.35 -7.25 11.81
CA ASP A 253 -22.31 -6.76 10.81
C ASP A 253 -21.54 -6.15 9.62
N VAL A 254 -22.08 -6.34 8.40
CA VAL A 254 -21.54 -5.74 7.17
C VAL A 254 -22.56 -4.79 6.55
N LEU A 255 -22.12 -3.57 6.23
CA LEU A 255 -22.95 -2.51 5.66
C LEU A 255 -22.80 -2.48 4.13
N LEU A 256 -23.89 -2.81 3.43
CA LEU A 256 -23.97 -2.80 1.97
C LEU A 256 -24.88 -1.66 1.51
N VAL A 257 -24.33 -0.82 0.64
CA VAL A 257 -25.05 0.24 -0.08
C VAL A 257 -25.17 -0.22 -1.54
N PRO A 258 -26.25 0.11 -2.28
CA PRO A 258 -26.51 -0.37 -3.64
C PRO A 258 -25.36 -0.39 -4.68
N THR A 259 -24.25 0.31 -4.47
CA THR A 259 -23.09 0.35 -5.37
C THR A 259 -21.76 -0.20 -4.80
N LYS A 260 -21.55 -0.16 -3.47
CA LYS A 260 -20.28 -0.51 -2.80
C LYS A 260 -20.53 -1.21 -1.45
N ILE A 261 -19.59 -2.05 -1.00
CA ILE A 261 -19.48 -2.41 0.43
C ILE A 261 -18.95 -1.16 1.13
N VAL A 262 -19.63 -0.68 2.18
CA VAL A 262 -19.29 0.61 2.81
C VAL A 262 -18.66 0.46 4.19
N ALA A 263 -19.00 -0.57 4.97
CA ALA A 263 -18.35 -0.82 6.27
C ALA A 263 -18.41 -2.30 6.68
N THR A 264 -17.48 -2.71 7.55
CA THR A 264 -17.58 -3.93 8.37
C THR A 264 -17.26 -3.53 9.80
N PHE A 265 -18.16 -3.81 10.74
CA PHE A 265 -18.03 -3.31 12.11
C PHE A 265 -17.12 -4.23 12.94
N THR A 266 -16.01 -3.68 13.46
CA THR A 266 -15.04 -4.38 14.32
C THR A 266 -15.45 -4.43 15.79
N GLU A 267 -16.47 -3.67 16.19
CA GLU A 267 -17.06 -3.58 17.52
C GLU A 267 -18.53 -3.15 17.42
N ASP A 268 -19.22 -3.04 18.55
CA ASP A 268 -20.63 -2.61 18.59
C ASP A 268 -20.69 -1.07 18.55
N VAL A 269 -21.45 -0.51 17.60
CA VAL A 269 -21.48 0.93 17.30
C VAL A 269 -22.92 1.44 17.30
N THR A 270 -23.17 2.53 18.03
CA THR A 270 -24.50 3.15 18.17
C THR A 270 -24.49 4.60 17.67
N LEU A 271 -25.40 4.92 16.74
CA LEU A 271 -25.61 6.27 16.20
C LEU A 271 -26.85 6.93 16.80
N GLN A 272 -26.78 8.22 17.11
CA GLN A 272 -27.89 9.04 17.64
C GLN A 272 -28.24 10.23 16.73
N GLU A 273 -29.45 10.76 16.89
CA GLU A 273 -30.01 11.89 16.13
C GLU A 273 -29.41 13.25 16.58
N GLY A 274 -28.88 14.08 15.66
CA GLY A 274 -28.53 15.48 16.00
C GLY A 274 -27.66 16.29 15.02
N GLU A 275 -26.64 15.69 14.40
CA GLU A 275 -25.64 16.38 13.56
C GLU A 275 -26.14 16.68 12.13
N LYS A 276 -25.62 17.70 11.42
CA LYS A 276 -26.35 18.37 10.33
C LYS A 276 -25.53 19.02 9.18
N ARG A 277 -25.96 18.70 7.94
CA ARG A 277 -25.91 19.46 6.64
C ARG A 277 -24.58 19.45 5.84
N LEU A 278 -24.50 19.43 4.50
CA LEU A 278 -25.37 19.33 3.27
C LEU A 278 -24.40 19.16 2.03
N SER A 279 -24.71 18.77 0.77
CA SER A 279 -25.80 18.03 0.09
C SER A 279 -25.51 17.86 -1.43
N GLY A 280 -26.11 16.87 -2.10
CA GLY A 280 -26.09 16.63 -3.57
C GLY A 280 -27.24 15.69 -3.97
N ASN A 281 -27.50 15.41 -5.27
CA ASN A 281 -28.76 14.79 -5.71
C ASN A 281 -28.66 13.49 -6.57
N VAL A 282 -29.73 12.69 -6.47
CA VAL A 282 -30.33 11.73 -7.44
C VAL A 282 -29.81 10.28 -7.47
N LEU A 283 -30.62 9.32 -6.97
CA LEU A 283 -31.21 8.23 -7.80
C LEU A 283 -32.33 7.40 -7.09
N ARG A 284 -32.80 6.35 -7.78
CA ARG A 284 -34.16 5.76 -7.69
C ARG A 284 -34.32 4.62 -6.65
N ALA A 285 -35.44 4.64 -5.92
CA ALA A 285 -35.88 3.55 -5.04
C ALA A 285 -36.46 2.33 -5.80
N LEU A 286 -36.34 1.15 -5.20
CA LEU A 286 -36.90 -0.12 -5.72
C LEU A 286 -38.44 -0.06 -5.76
N GLN A 287 -39.05 -0.61 -6.82
CA GLN A 287 -40.52 -0.70 -6.91
C GLN A 287 -41.06 -1.89 -6.12
N GLU A 288 -42.32 -1.81 -5.70
CA GLU A 288 -42.99 -2.95 -5.05
C GLU A 288 -43.00 -4.17 -5.99
N GLY A 289 -42.60 -5.32 -5.44
CA GLY A 289 -42.39 -6.53 -6.23
C GLY A 289 -41.00 -6.64 -6.89
N GLU A 290 -40.08 -5.70 -6.70
CA GLU A 290 -38.66 -5.85 -7.05
C GLU A 290 -37.84 -6.40 -5.87
N LYS A 291 -36.76 -7.13 -6.18
CA LYS A 291 -35.82 -7.73 -5.23
C LYS A 291 -34.39 -7.61 -5.75
N LEU A 292 -33.44 -7.40 -4.84
CA LEU A 292 -32.02 -7.27 -5.17
C LEU A 292 -31.32 -8.60 -4.88
N ILE A 293 -30.67 -9.19 -5.89
CA ILE A 293 -29.98 -10.48 -5.80
C ILE A 293 -28.48 -10.27 -5.92
N PHE A 294 -27.72 -10.75 -4.93
CA PHE A 294 -26.26 -10.86 -4.98
C PHE A 294 -25.87 -12.26 -5.43
N ARG A 295 -25.04 -12.38 -6.49
CA ARG A 295 -24.51 -13.66 -6.95
C ARG A 295 -23.18 -13.48 -7.68
N ASP A 296 -22.19 -14.33 -7.40
CA ASP A 296 -20.90 -14.39 -8.10
C ASP A 296 -20.17 -13.03 -8.19
N GLY A 297 -20.33 -12.19 -7.15
CA GLY A 297 -19.76 -10.85 -7.06
C GLY A 297 -20.56 -9.74 -7.75
N LYS A 298 -21.75 -10.05 -8.29
CA LYS A 298 -22.64 -9.11 -8.99
C LYS A 298 -23.92 -8.85 -8.21
N MET A 299 -24.46 -7.63 -8.35
CA MET A 299 -25.79 -7.23 -7.88
C MET A 299 -26.74 -7.04 -9.06
N VAL A 300 -27.96 -7.56 -8.96
CA VAL A 300 -29.01 -7.43 -9.98
C VAL A 300 -30.36 -7.13 -9.33
N VAL A 301 -31.06 -6.11 -9.81
CA VAL A 301 -32.48 -5.86 -9.48
C VAL A 301 -33.35 -6.69 -10.41
N CYS A 302 -34.25 -7.48 -9.84
CA CYS A 302 -35.15 -8.41 -10.55
C CYS A 302 -36.57 -8.22 -10.04
N LYS A 303 -37.61 -8.44 -10.86
CA LYS A 303 -38.95 -8.64 -10.28
C LYS A 303 -39.03 -9.97 -9.53
N MET A 304 -39.90 -10.06 -8.53
CA MET A 304 -40.10 -11.26 -7.71
C MET A 304 -40.48 -12.48 -8.55
N SER A 305 -41.27 -12.28 -9.61
CA SER A 305 -41.72 -13.27 -10.59
C SER A 305 -40.65 -13.70 -11.62
N GLU A 306 -39.56 -12.95 -11.78
CA GLU A 306 -38.56 -13.18 -12.82
C GLU A 306 -37.35 -13.96 -12.27
N ARG A 307 -36.79 -14.85 -13.12
CA ARG A 307 -35.49 -15.49 -12.88
C ARG A 307 -34.41 -14.68 -13.64
N PRO A 308 -33.40 -14.10 -12.97
CA PRO A 308 -32.34 -13.39 -13.67
C PRO A 308 -31.57 -14.31 -14.62
N LYS A 309 -31.35 -13.83 -15.85
CA LYS A 309 -30.38 -14.40 -16.78
C LYS A 309 -29.03 -13.71 -16.56
N PHE A 310 -27.99 -14.50 -16.35
CA PHE A 310 -26.61 -14.02 -16.26
C PHE A 310 -25.86 -14.44 -17.51
N GLU A 311 -25.70 -13.52 -18.46
CA GLU A 311 -24.81 -13.74 -19.61
C GLU A 311 -23.36 -13.37 -19.24
N LYS A 312 -22.39 -13.84 -20.05
CA LYS A 312 -20.98 -13.76 -19.64
C LYS A 312 -20.52 -12.31 -19.52
N ARG A 313 -19.84 -12.02 -18.40
CA ARG A 313 -19.23 -10.74 -17.99
C ARG A 313 -20.21 -9.59 -17.64
N GLU A 314 -21.34 -9.38 -18.30
CA GLU A 314 -22.26 -8.27 -17.95
C GLU A 314 -23.42 -8.65 -17.00
N ALA A 315 -24.17 -7.65 -16.52
CA ALA A 315 -25.44 -7.81 -15.83
C ALA A 315 -26.45 -6.85 -16.48
N VAL A 316 -27.31 -7.38 -17.35
CA VAL A 316 -28.21 -6.58 -18.19
C VAL A 316 -29.64 -6.72 -17.67
N ILE A 317 -30.23 -5.61 -17.23
CA ILE A 317 -31.65 -5.52 -16.91
C ILE A 317 -32.38 -5.05 -18.17
N CYS A 318 -33.14 -5.96 -18.78
CA CYS A 318 -34.01 -5.63 -19.91
C CYS A 318 -35.45 -5.40 -19.43
N ARG A 319 -35.92 -4.14 -19.49
CA ARG A 319 -37.34 -3.87 -19.75
C ARG A 319 -37.47 -3.47 -21.23
N GLU A 320 -38.66 -3.60 -21.81
CA GLU A 320 -38.93 -2.97 -23.11
C GLU A 320 -38.81 -1.45 -22.98
N GLY A 321 -38.11 -0.80 -23.92
CA GLY A 321 -37.93 0.65 -23.97
C GLY A 321 -36.65 1.20 -23.32
N GLU A 322 -36.20 0.69 -22.17
CA GLU A 322 -35.08 1.28 -21.41
C GLU A 322 -33.96 0.27 -21.08
N LYS A 323 -32.71 0.63 -21.41
CA LYS A 323 -31.51 -0.19 -21.19
C LYS A 323 -30.64 0.40 -20.08
N VAL A 324 -30.94 0.05 -18.82
CA VAL A 324 -30.13 0.46 -17.66
C VAL A 324 -28.88 -0.41 -17.56
N ILE A 325 -27.72 0.14 -17.93
CA ILE A 325 -26.43 -0.58 -17.92
C ILE A 325 -25.70 -0.31 -16.60
N PHE A 326 -25.77 -1.27 -15.66
CA PHE A 326 -24.96 -1.25 -14.45
C PHE A 326 -23.48 -1.56 -14.78
N ARG A 327 -22.71 -0.53 -15.14
CA ARG A 327 -21.24 -0.61 -15.30
C ARG A 327 -20.53 -0.68 -13.94
N GLN A 328 -20.80 -1.72 -13.15
CA GLN A 328 -19.96 -2.06 -12.00
C GLN A 328 -18.63 -2.60 -12.53
N LYS A 329 -17.70 -1.69 -12.85
CA LYS A 329 -16.39 -2.01 -13.43
C LYS A 329 -15.61 -2.86 -12.43
N PHE A 330 -15.46 -4.13 -12.75
CA PHE A 330 -14.82 -5.11 -11.89
C PHE A 330 -13.31 -4.85 -11.89
N ILE A 331 -12.80 -4.14 -10.87
CA ILE A 331 -11.36 -4.12 -10.58
C ILE A 331 -10.93 -5.59 -10.53
N PRO A 332 -9.98 -6.03 -11.37
CA PRO A 332 -9.53 -7.41 -11.34
C PRO A 332 -8.96 -7.69 -9.95
N ARG A 333 -9.55 -8.66 -9.22
CA ARG A 333 -9.06 -9.10 -7.89
C ARG A 333 -7.61 -9.64 -7.88
N SER A 334 -6.90 -9.56 -9.01
CA SER A 334 -5.46 -9.81 -9.10
C SER A 334 -4.61 -8.55 -8.86
N GLU A 335 -4.99 -7.36 -9.34
CA GLU A 335 -4.05 -6.23 -9.28
C GLU A 335 -3.77 -5.77 -7.84
N ILE A 336 -2.49 -5.79 -7.48
CA ILE A 336 -1.99 -5.29 -6.21
C ILE A 336 -1.96 -3.76 -6.29
N ILE A 337 -2.62 -3.10 -5.34
CA ILE A 337 -2.61 -1.64 -5.18
C ILE A 337 -1.76 -1.30 -3.96
N LEU A 338 -0.82 -0.36 -4.10
CA LEU A 338 -0.04 0.15 -2.97
C LEU A 338 -0.66 1.46 -2.45
N ASN A 339 -0.91 1.51 -1.15
CA ASN A 339 -1.30 2.75 -0.46
C ASN A 339 -0.08 3.42 0.20
N LYS A 340 -0.24 4.68 0.63
CA LYS A 340 0.81 5.46 1.28
C LYS A 340 1.42 4.75 2.49
N GLY A 341 0.59 4.24 3.41
CA GLY A 341 1.03 3.60 4.65
C GLY A 341 1.87 2.34 4.41
N PHE A 342 1.60 1.59 3.34
CA PHE A 342 2.44 0.49 2.90
C PHE A 342 3.86 0.98 2.54
N CYS A 343 3.96 2.05 1.76
CA CYS A 343 5.24 2.64 1.35
C CYS A 343 6.03 3.19 2.54
N GLU A 344 5.37 3.88 3.48
CA GLU A 344 5.99 4.39 4.72
C GLU A 344 6.49 3.26 5.62
N LYS A 345 5.72 2.18 5.75
CA LYS A 345 6.09 1.00 6.56
C LYS A 345 7.20 0.17 5.92
N ALA A 346 7.22 0.04 4.59
CA ALA A 346 8.28 -0.62 3.85
C ALA A 346 9.62 0.13 3.98
N LEU A 347 9.60 1.48 3.87
CA LEU A 347 10.76 2.32 4.14
C LEU A 347 11.26 2.15 5.57
N THR A 348 10.38 2.25 6.56
CA THR A 348 10.73 2.13 7.99
C THR A 348 11.29 0.74 8.34
N THR A 349 10.83 -0.31 7.65
CA THR A 349 11.29 -1.68 7.83
C THR A 349 12.69 -1.90 7.21
N ILE A 350 12.98 -1.24 6.08
CA ILE A 350 14.31 -1.25 5.44
C ILE A 350 15.31 -0.40 6.21
N GLU A 351 14.91 0.76 6.73
CA GLU A 351 15.71 1.57 7.67
C GLU A 351 16.11 0.74 8.90
N LYS A 352 15.12 0.16 9.61
CA LYS A 352 15.35 -0.71 10.77
C LYS A 352 16.28 -1.89 10.47
N TYR A 353 16.12 -2.52 9.30
CA TYR A 353 16.99 -3.60 8.86
C TYR A 353 18.45 -3.15 8.75
N PHE A 354 18.71 -1.96 8.19
CA PHE A 354 20.07 -1.41 8.08
C PHE A 354 20.64 -1.02 9.46
N ASP A 355 19.85 -0.44 10.36
CA ASP A 355 20.30 -0.14 11.74
C ASP A 355 20.73 -1.41 12.49
N GLU A 356 19.92 -2.47 12.42
CA GLU A 356 20.23 -3.77 13.04
C GLU A 356 21.45 -4.46 12.38
N LEU A 357 21.62 -4.30 11.07
CA LEU A 357 22.76 -4.80 10.31
C LEU A 357 24.06 -4.08 10.70
N LEU A 358 24.04 -2.76 10.80
CA LEU A 358 25.19 -1.95 11.22
C LEU A 358 25.58 -2.23 12.68
N ALA A 359 24.59 -2.48 13.55
CA ALA A 359 24.84 -2.95 14.91
C ALA A 359 25.48 -4.35 14.96
N ALA A 360 25.06 -5.28 14.10
CA ALA A 360 25.66 -6.61 13.99
C ALA A 360 27.12 -6.53 13.48
N LEU A 361 27.36 -5.79 12.39
CA LEU A 361 28.70 -5.54 11.83
C LEU A 361 29.64 -4.91 12.87
N GLY A 362 29.17 -3.89 13.59
CA GLY A 362 29.93 -3.21 14.64
C GLY A 362 30.25 -4.10 15.85
N ASN A 363 29.55 -5.23 16.04
CA ASN A 363 29.91 -6.24 17.04
C ASN A 363 30.82 -7.32 16.44
N TYR A 364 30.58 -7.74 15.19
CA TYR A 364 31.42 -8.70 14.48
C TYR A 364 32.87 -8.22 14.33
N GLY A 365 33.07 -6.95 13.96
CA GLY A 365 34.40 -6.34 13.86
C GLY A 365 35.17 -6.30 15.18
N LYS A 366 34.48 -6.20 16.33
CA LYS A 366 35.11 -6.32 17.67
C LYS A 366 35.58 -7.74 17.94
N THR A 367 34.81 -8.74 17.49
CA THR A 367 35.16 -10.16 17.63
C THR A 367 36.39 -10.51 16.79
N ILE A 368 36.47 -10.04 15.54
CA ILE A 368 37.67 -10.22 14.71
C ILE A 368 38.90 -9.56 15.35
N LYS A 369 38.77 -8.32 15.86
CA LYS A 369 39.87 -7.61 16.56
C LYS A 369 40.36 -8.29 17.85
N ALA A 370 39.68 -9.31 18.35
CA ALA A 370 39.98 -9.99 19.61
C ALA A 370 40.47 -11.44 19.45
N ALA A 371 40.62 -11.91 18.20
CA ALA A 371 41.10 -13.24 17.82
C ALA A 371 42.54 -13.20 17.28
#